data_AF-V2XTR6-F1
#
_entry.id   AF-V2XTR6-F1
#
_cell.length_a   1.000
_cell.length_b   1.000
_cell.length_c   1.000
_cell.angle_alpha   90.00
_cell.angle_beta   90.00
_cell.angle_gamma   90.00
#
_symmetry.space_group_name_H-M   'P 1'
#
loop_
_entity.id
_entity.type
_entity.pdbx_description
1 polymer ?
#
loop_
_entity_poly.entity_id
_entity_poly.type
_entity_poly.pdbx_seq_one_letter_code
_entity_poly.pdbx_strand_id
1 'polypeptide(L)'
;MSSSPSNFDFETVVKQEEVYLRLVHPTPEETPSCTSLFDTYLACNAVRSQVKSWYRYGEGTKCSAKLEDFKFCMGLKWQEPDERRDAWIRRRAEWWARRRLAKSSEDVWEMRKEPPVAYPRRLTEEELKSTTPVM
;
A
#
# COMPACT_ATOMS: atom_id res chain seq x y z
N MET A 1 -25.67 -8.33 15.56
CA MET A 1 -24.84 -7.20 16.04
C MET A 1 -23.65 -7.82 16.74
N SER A 2 -22.57 -8.06 16.02
CA SER A 2 -21.34 -8.66 16.52
C SER A 2 -20.22 -7.67 16.18
N SER A 3 -19.79 -6.93 17.20
CA SER A 3 -18.68 -5.99 17.13
C SER A 3 -17.37 -6.77 17.22
N SER A 4 -16.64 -6.87 16.11
CA SER A 4 -15.25 -7.37 16.11
C SER A 4 -14.32 -6.37 16.81
N PRO A 5 -13.35 -6.82 17.62
CA PRO A 5 -12.50 -5.94 18.40
C PRO A 5 -11.26 -5.56 17.58
N SER A 6 -11.31 -4.43 16.87
CA SER A 6 -10.09 -3.77 16.38
C SER A 6 -10.05 -2.32 16.86
N ASN A 7 -10.28 -2.11 18.17
CA ASN A 7 -10.04 -0.82 18.81
C ASN A 7 -8.54 -0.60 19.06
N PHE A 8 -7.73 -0.62 18.00
CA PHE A 8 -6.45 0.09 18.09
C PHE A 8 -6.75 1.58 17.98
N ASP A 9 -6.43 2.32 19.03
CA ASP A 9 -6.57 3.77 19.03
C ASP A 9 -5.67 4.38 17.93
N PHE A 10 -6.18 5.34 17.17
CA PHE A 10 -5.48 5.91 16.01
C PHE A 10 -4.08 6.41 16.39
N GLU A 11 -3.96 7.07 17.54
CA GLU A 11 -2.68 7.58 18.03
C GLU A 11 -1.67 6.47 18.30
N THR A 12 -2.11 5.32 18.81
CA THR A 12 -1.24 4.18 19.07
C THR A 12 -0.68 3.59 17.78
N VAL A 13 -1.50 3.50 16.73
CA VAL A 13 -1.08 3.02 15.41
C VAL A 13 -0.12 4.01 14.76
N VAL A 14 -0.39 5.32 14.85
CA VAL A 14 0.53 6.35 14.34
C VAL A 14 1.90 6.24 15.00
N LYS A 15 1.97 6.11 16.34
CA LYS A 15 3.25 5.93 17.06
C LYS A 15 4.00 4.68 16.61
N GLN A 16 3.31 3.56 16.40
CA GLN A 16 3.92 2.34 15.88
C GLN A 16 4.49 2.55 14.47
N GLU A 17 3.75 3.20 13.59
CA GLU A 17 4.18 3.51 12.23
C GLU A 17 5.36 4.50 12.21
N GLU A 18 5.37 5.51 13.08
CA GLU A 18 6.50 6.43 13.22
C GLU A 18 7.78 5.70 13.62
N VAL A 19 7.70 4.82 14.63
CA VAL A 19 8.85 4.00 15.06
C VAL A 19 9.36 3.13 13.91
N TYR A 20 8.45 2.47 13.19
CA TYR A 20 8.81 1.66 12.03
C TYR A 20 9.46 2.49 10.91
N LEU A 21 8.88 3.62 10.55
CA LEU A 21 9.38 4.49 9.48
C LEU A 21 10.74 5.11 9.83
N ARG A 22 11.02 5.38 11.11
CA ARG A 22 12.34 5.81 11.58
C ARG A 22 13.41 4.73 11.41
N LEU A 23 13.04 3.46 11.54
CA LEU A 23 13.93 2.32 11.28
C LEU A 23 14.17 2.10 9.78
N VAL A 24 13.16 2.35 8.95
CA VAL A 24 13.26 2.22 7.48
C VAL A 24 14.05 3.38 6.86
N HIS A 25 13.91 4.58 7.41
CA HIS A 25 14.62 5.77 6.96
C HIS A 25 15.47 6.33 8.11
N PRO A 26 16.62 5.71 8.46
CA PRO A 26 17.51 6.16 9.53
C PRO A 26 18.22 7.50 9.25
N THR A 27 18.33 7.94 8.00
CA THR A 27 18.97 9.21 7.62
C THR A 27 18.06 10.11 6.76
N PRO A 28 18.30 11.44 6.72
CA PRO A 28 17.55 12.36 5.85
C PRO A 28 17.62 12.05 4.36
N GLU A 29 18.74 11.48 3.89
CA GLU A 29 18.97 11.18 2.48
C GLU A 29 18.12 10.00 1.97
N GLU A 30 17.69 9.12 2.87
CA GLU A 30 16.81 7.99 2.53
C GLU A 30 15.33 8.41 2.41
N THR A 31 14.98 9.64 2.80
CA THR A 31 13.65 10.19 2.54
C THR A 31 13.54 10.67 1.09
N PRO A 32 12.37 10.50 0.44
CA PRO A 32 12.22 10.85 -0.97
C PRO A 32 12.41 12.36 -1.19
N SER A 33 13.19 12.71 -2.21
CA SER A 33 13.37 14.10 -2.63
C SER A 33 12.09 14.67 -3.27
N CYS A 34 11.94 15.99 -3.26
CA CYS A 34 10.78 16.64 -3.89
C CYS A 34 10.71 16.35 -5.40
N THR A 35 11.86 16.22 -6.07
CA THR A 35 11.93 15.82 -7.48
C THR A 35 11.40 14.40 -7.68
N SER A 36 11.79 13.45 -6.81
CA SER A 36 11.28 12.08 -6.86
C SER A 36 9.76 12.00 -6.67
N LEU A 37 9.20 12.82 -5.77
CA LEU A 37 7.76 12.92 -5.57
C LEU A 37 7.05 13.53 -6.79
N PHE A 38 7.67 14.51 -7.44
CA PHE A 38 7.16 15.08 -8.69
C PHE A 38 7.17 14.06 -9.83
N ASP A 39 8.26 13.31 -10.00
CA ASP A 39 8.37 12.25 -11.00
C ASP A 39 7.31 11.17 -10.77
N THR A 40 7.06 10.82 -9.50
CA THR A 40 5.99 9.89 -9.13
C THR A 40 4.60 10.41 -9.52
N TYR A 41 4.35 11.71 -9.33
CA TYR A 41 3.11 12.35 -9.77
C TYR A 41 2.95 12.34 -11.30
N LEU A 42 4.01 12.67 -12.05
CA LEU A 42 3.99 12.61 -13.51
C LEU A 42 3.80 11.18 -14.02
N ALA A 43 4.49 10.21 -13.44
CA ALA A 43 4.36 8.79 -13.79
C ALA A 43 2.93 8.27 -13.55
N CYS A 44 2.24 8.77 -12.50
CA CYS A 44 0.83 8.45 -12.27
C CYS A 44 -0.09 8.95 -13.39
N ASN A 45 0.16 10.18 -13.88
CA ASN A 45 -0.60 10.81 -14.96
C ASN A 45 -0.19 10.33 -16.37
N ALA A 46 0.91 9.60 -16.49
CA ALA A 46 1.37 9.09 -17.77
C ALA A 46 0.29 8.24 -18.46
N VAL A 47 0.19 8.36 -19.78
CA VAL A 47 -0.83 7.70 -20.61
C VAL A 47 -0.90 6.20 -20.36
N ARG A 48 0.26 5.54 -20.25
CA ARG A 48 0.33 4.09 -19.96
C ARG A 48 -0.35 3.71 -18.64
N SER A 49 -0.17 4.51 -17.60
CA SER A 49 -0.79 4.29 -16.29
C SER A 49 -2.30 4.49 -16.37
N GLN A 50 -2.73 5.57 -17.02
CA GLN A 50 -4.14 5.93 -17.16
C GLN A 50 -4.91 4.91 -18.00
N VAL A 51 -4.40 4.50 -19.16
CA VAL A 51 -5.03 3.48 -20.03
C VAL A 51 -5.19 2.15 -19.29
N LYS A 52 -4.18 1.74 -18.51
CA LYS A 52 -4.26 0.51 -17.71
C LYS A 52 -5.34 0.60 -16.62
N SER A 53 -5.49 1.76 -15.97
CA SER A 53 -6.55 1.98 -14.98
C SER A 53 -7.93 1.94 -15.62
N TRP A 54 -8.10 2.65 -16.73
CA TRP A 54 -9.33 2.64 -17.51
C TRP A 54 -9.74 1.24 -17.93
N TYR A 55 -8.81 0.43 -18.44
CA TYR A 55 -9.08 -0.95 -18.82
C TYR A 55 -9.52 -1.82 -17.63
N ARG A 56 -8.91 -1.67 -16.45
CA ARG A 56 -9.17 -2.53 -15.28
C ARG A 56 -10.38 -2.11 -14.46
N TYR A 57 -10.59 -0.81 -14.31
CA TYR A 57 -11.53 -0.26 -13.33
C TYR A 57 -12.60 0.64 -13.97
N GLY A 58 -12.47 0.97 -15.26
CA GLY A 58 -13.39 1.88 -15.94
C GLY A 58 -13.27 3.34 -15.52
N GLU A 59 -12.23 3.71 -14.77
CA GLU A 59 -11.89 5.08 -14.42
C GLU A 59 -10.38 5.32 -14.46
N GLY A 60 -9.99 6.58 -14.69
CA GLY A 60 -8.60 7.01 -14.62
C GLY A 60 -8.03 6.95 -13.19
N THR A 61 -6.72 6.76 -13.07
CA THR A 61 -6.06 6.73 -11.75
C THR A 61 -6.17 8.11 -11.08
N LYS A 62 -6.64 8.14 -9.84
CA LYS A 62 -6.70 9.36 -9.01
C LYS A 62 -5.30 9.71 -8.49
N CYS A 63 -4.65 10.69 -9.12
CA CYS A 63 -3.26 11.09 -8.81
C CYS A 63 -3.13 12.26 -7.82
N SER A 64 -4.25 12.77 -7.26
CA SER A 64 -4.26 13.94 -6.37
C SER A 64 -3.37 13.77 -5.13
N ALA A 65 -3.41 12.60 -4.49
CA ALA A 65 -2.59 12.32 -3.32
C ALA A 65 -1.08 12.47 -3.59
N LYS A 66 -0.62 12.11 -4.80
CA LYS A 66 0.79 12.26 -5.19
C LYS A 66 1.16 13.72 -5.40
N LEU A 67 0.24 14.53 -5.92
CA LEU A 67 0.42 15.97 -6.03
C LEU A 67 0.49 16.63 -4.65
N GLU A 68 -0.33 16.18 -3.70
CA GLU A 68 -0.31 16.67 -2.33
C GLU A 68 1.01 16.36 -1.62
N ASP A 69 1.59 15.17 -1.85
CA ASP A 69 2.90 14.81 -1.31
C ASP A 69 4.00 15.73 -1.89
N PHE A 70 3.96 16.01 -3.20
CA PHE A 70 4.87 16.96 -3.82
C PHE A 70 4.73 18.38 -3.25
N LYS A 71 3.49 18.89 -3.14
CA LYS A 71 3.21 20.22 -2.57
C LYS A 71 3.70 20.34 -1.14
N PHE A 72 3.51 19.29 -0.35
CA PHE A 72 4.00 19.23 1.01
C PHE A 72 5.53 19.32 1.08
N CYS A 73 6.22 18.52 0.27
CA CYS A 73 7.68 18.57 0.20
C CYS A 73 8.18 19.98 -0.18
N MET A 74 7.54 20.62 -1.16
CA MET A 74 7.87 21.99 -1.56
C MET A 74 7.63 23.02 -0.45
N GLY A 75 6.63 22.80 0.41
CA GLY A 75 6.38 23.63 1.59
C GLY A 75 7.48 23.54 2.65
N LEU A 76 8.14 22.38 2.76
CA LEU A 76 9.21 22.12 3.74
C LEU A 76 10.62 22.39 3.19
N LYS A 77 10.75 22.90 1.95
CA LYS A 77 12.04 23.01 1.26
C LYS A 77 13.10 23.87 1.99
N TRP A 78 12.64 24.79 2.85
CA TRP A 78 13.50 25.71 3.61
C TRP A 78 13.84 25.20 5.01
N GLN A 79 13.27 24.07 5.43
CA GLN A 79 13.57 23.46 6.72
C GLN A 79 14.90 22.72 6.68
N GLU A 80 15.44 22.49 7.87
CA GLU A 80 16.64 21.68 8.06
C GLU A 80 16.35 20.22 7.64
N PRO A 81 17.33 19.49 7.07
CA PRO A 81 17.12 18.13 6.58
C PRO A 81 16.48 17.15 7.57
N ASP A 82 16.84 17.20 8.86
CA ASP A 82 16.27 16.35 9.90
C ASP A 82 14.82 16.76 10.22
N GLU A 83 14.55 18.07 10.31
CA GLU A 83 13.17 18.57 10.50
C GLU A 83 12.24 18.14 9.36
N ARG A 84 12.73 18.24 8.11
CA ARG A 84 11.99 17.80 6.92
C ARG A 84 11.71 16.30 6.97
N ARG A 85 12.68 15.50 7.42
CA ARG A 85 12.53 14.05 7.59
C ARG A 85 11.50 13.72 8.65
N ASP A 86 11.54 14.37 9.80
CA ASP A 86 10.56 14.14 10.87
C ASP A 86 9.14 14.50 10.43
N ALA A 87 8.97 15.64 9.76
CA ALA A 87 7.68 16.06 9.22
C ALA A 87 7.15 15.07 8.15
N TRP A 88 8.03 14.55 7.29
CA TRP A 88 7.69 13.52 6.32
C TRP A 88 7.26 12.21 6.99
N ILE A 89 8.04 11.73 7.96
CA ILE A 89 7.76 10.49 8.71
C ILE A 89 6.39 10.58 9.38
N ARG A 90 6.10 11.67 10.09
CA ARG A 90 4.82 11.87 10.78
C ARG A 90 3.64 11.84 9.82
N ARG A 91 3.70 12.62 8.73
CA ARG A 91 2.65 12.62 7.70
C ARG A 91 2.45 11.22 7.11
N ARG A 92 3.54 10.49 6.88
CA ARG A 92 3.50 9.15 6.30
C ARG A 92 2.93 8.12 7.29
N ALA A 93 3.25 8.25 8.58
CA ALA A 93 2.69 7.43 9.64
C ALA A 93 1.18 7.62 9.76
N GLU A 94 0.69 8.87 9.74
CA GLU A 94 -0.75 9.16 9.72
C GLU A 94 -1.44 8.54 8.50
N TRP A 95 -0.82 8.60 7.33
CA TRP A 95 -1.35 7.99 6.12
C TRP A 95 -1.45 6.46 6.23
N TRP A 96 -0.42 5.80 6.76
CA TRP A 96 -0.42 4.35 6.98
C TRP A 96 -1.41 3.93 8.06
N ALA A 97 -1.50 4.70 9.16
CA ALA A 97 -2.45 4.44 10.23
C ALA A 97 -3.90 4.48 9.73
N ARG A 98 -4.28 5.50 8.93
CA ARG A 98 -5.61 5.56 8.30
C ARG A 98 -5.89 4.35 7.41
N ARG A 99 -4.86 3.87 6.70
CA ARG A 99 -4.99 2.71 5.81
C ARG A 99 -5.07 1.39 6.56
N ARG A 100 -4.37 1.24 7.69
CA ARG A 100 -4.41 0.05 8.56
C ARG A 100 -5.73 -0.06 9.32
N LEU A 101 -6.32 1.06 9.72
CA LEU A 101 -7.63 1.09 10.37
C LEU A 101 -8.80 1.05 9.38
N ALA A 102 -8.55 1.34 8.11
CA ALA A 102 -9.53 1.11 7.05
C ALA A 102 -9.79 -0.40 6.90
N LYS A 103 -10.95 -0.73 6.33
CA LYS A 103 -11.39 -2.12 6.20
C LYS A 103 -10.34 -2.99 5.51
N SER A 104 -9.89 -4.03 6.21
CA SER A 104 -8.93 -5.02 5.72
C SER A 104 -9.66 -6.22 5.13
N SER A 105 -8.97 -7.03 4.32
CA SER A 105 -9.49 -8.35 3.92
C SER A 105 -9.78 -9.23 5.13
N GLU A 106 -9.05 -9.05 6.22
CA GLU A 106 -9.25 -9.78 7.48
C GLU A 106 -10.58 -9.45 8.17
N ASP A 107 -11.22 -8.32 7.84
CA ASP A 107 -12.56 -8.00 8.34
C ASP A 107 -13.67 -8.81 7.63
N VAL A 108 -13.35 -9.35 6.45
CA VAL A 108 -14.30 -10.13 5.63
C VAL A 108 -13.97 -11.62 5.68
N TRP A 109 -12.68 -11.95 5.79
CA TRP A 109 -12.16 -13.30 5.69
C TRP A 109 -11.35 -13.67 6.93
N GLU A 110 -11.78 -14.72 7.61
CA GLU A 110 -11.03 -15.31 8.72
C GLU A 110 -9.87 -16.16 8.19
N MET A 111 -8.70 -16.05 8.84
CA MET A 111 -7.55 -16.89 8.51
C MET A 111 -7.88 -18.37 8.78
N ARG A 112 -7.60 -19.25 7.82
CA ARG A 112 -7.79 -20.69 8.02
C ARG A 112 -6.78 -21.20 9.04
N LYS A 113 -7.27 -21.89 10.07
CA LYS A 113 -6.41 -22.55 11.08
C LYS A 113 -5.78 -23.85 10.56
N GLU A 114 -6.43 -24.48 9.60
CA GLU A 114 -6.02 -25.76 9.04
C GLU A 114 -5.97 -25.68 7.50
N PRO A 115 -5.06 -26.42 6.85
CA PRO A 115 -4.99 -26.46 5.41
C PRO A 115 -6.29 -27.06 4.82
N PRO A 116 -6.77 -26.58 3.67
CA PRO A 116 -7.94 -27.16 3.01
C PRO A 116 -7.70 -28.64 2.69
N VAL A 117 -8.65 -29.48 3.10
CA VAL A 117 -8.57 -30.94 2.88
C VAL A 117 -8.53 -31.21 1.37
N ALA A 118 -7.49 -31.92 0.93
CA ALA A 118 -7.31 -32.37 -0.46
C ALA A 118 -7.26 -31.24 -1.51
N TYR A 119 -6.57 -30.12 -1.23
CA TYR A 119 -6.31 -29.06 -2.22
C TYR A 119 -4.81 -28.89 -2.56
N PRO A 120 -4.45 -28.75 -3.85
CA PRO A 120 -5.28 -29.05 -5.00
C PRO A 120 -5.65 -30.54 -5.01
N ARG A 121 -6.86 -30.85 -5.48
CA ARG A 121 -7.33 -32.24 -5.58
C ARG A 121 -6.34 -33.01 -6.47
N ARG A 122 -5.93 -34.21 -6.04
CA ARG A 122 -5.19 -35.12 -6.91
C ARG A 122 -6.09 -35.51 -8.09
N LEU A 123 -5.62 -35.22 -9.30
CA LEU A 123 -6.26 -35.68 -10.52
C LEU A 123 -6.13 -37.20 -10.62
N THR A 124 -7.19 -37.85 -11.11
CA THR A 124 -7.19 -39.27 -11.44
C THR A 124 -6.38 -39.52 -12.72
N GLU A 125 -5.93 -40.75 -12.92
CA GLU A 125 -5.17 -41.13 -14.14
C GLU A 125 -5.98 -40.91 -15.42
N GLU A 126 -7.30 -41.08 -15.33
CA GLU A 126 -8.24 -40.79 -16.42
C GLU A 126 -8.28 -39.30 -16.78
N GLU A 127 -8.33 -38.43 -15.77
CA GLU A 127 -8.29 -36.97 -15.95
C GLU A 127 -6.93 -36.52 -16.54
N LEU A 128 -5.82 -37.11 -16.09
CA LEU A 128 -4.49 -36.85 -16.66
C LEU A 128 -4.44 -37.24 -18.14
N LYS A 129 -4.91 -38.45 -18.48
CA LYS A 129 -4.89 -38.99 -19.83
C LYS A 129 -5.81 -38.22 -20.78
N SER A 130 -6.89 -37.64 -20.26
CA SER A 130 -7.78 -36.77 -21.03
C SER A 130 -7.18 -35.39 -21.35
N THR A 131 -6.21 -34.93 -20.54
CA THR A 131 -5.62 -33.59 -20.68
C THR A 131 -4.39 -33.59 -21.58
N THR A 132 -3.72 -34.74 -21.75
CA THR A 132 -2.59 -34.86 -22.68
C THR A 132 -3.11 -34.81 -24.13
N PRO A 133 -2.78 -33.78 -24.92
CA PRO A 133 -3.12 -33.78 -26.33
C PRO A 133 -2.41 -34.95 -27.01
N VAL A 134 -3.18 -35.77 -27.72
CA VAL A 134 -2.65 -36.84 -28.56
C VAL A 134 -1.83 -36.15 -29.66
N MET A 135 -0.51 -36.36 -29.64
CA MET A 135 0.43 -35.90 -30.67
C MET A 135 0.26 -36.74 -31.94
#